data_AF-Q2JUP4-F1
#
_entry.id   AF-Q2JUP4-F1
#
_cell.length_a   1.000
_cell.length_b   1.000
_cell.length_c   1.000
_cell.angle_alpha   90.00
_cell.angle_beta   90.00
_cell.angle_gamma   90.00
#
_symmetry.space_group_name_H-M   'P 1'
#
loop_
_entity.id
_entity.type
_entity.pdbx_description
1 polymer ?
#
loop_
_entity_poly.entity_id
_entity_poly.type
_entity_poly.pdbx_seq_one_letter_code
_entity_poly.pdbx_strand_id
1 'polypeptide(L)'
;MDAMGVELGGLEAIRPSLWAATALWSLGLMWGLSPLHRRLQEGWEKQLAWDPSGALASLLSVLPFLLAAAVVVALTELSLGNSWAVSWGLIACVGGGLYELGRRDNAR
;
A
#
# COMPACT_ATOMS: atom_id res chain seq x y z
N MET A 1 40.24 2.57 12.75
CA MET A 1 39.08 2.91 13.60
C MET A 1 38.43 4.10 12.95
N ASP A 2 37.77 3.85 11.82
CA ASP A 2 37.10 4.89 11.05
C ASP A 2 35.81 5.25 11.74
N ALA A 3 35.72 6.54 12.04
CA ALA A 3 34.56 7.16 12.63
C ALA A 3 33.33 6.81 11.79
N MET A 4 32.33 6.34 12.53
CA MET A 4 30.90 6.27 12.28
C MET A 4 30.35 7.38 11.35
N GLY A 5 30.74 7.35 10.08
CA GLY A 5 29.99 7.88 8.95
C GLY A 5 28.81 6.95 8.67
N VAL A 6 28.01 6.68 9.70
CA VAL A 6 26.66 6.14 9.54
C VAL A 6 25.90 7.31 8.95
N GLU A 7 26.03 7.40 7.64
CA GLU A 7 25.50 8.48 6.85
C GLU A 7 24.01 8.61 7.15
N LEU A 8 23.61 9.86 7.40
CA LEU A 8 22.24 10.34 7.26
C LEU A 8 21.66 10.05 5.85
N GLY A 9 22.40 9.40 4.95
CA GLY A 9 21.92 8.83 3.68
C GLY A 9 20.96 7.65 3.82
N GLY A 10 20.84 7.03 5.01
CA GLY A 10 19.82 5.99 5.26
C GLY A 10 18.38 6.53 5.37
N LEU A 11 18.21 7.81 5.72
CA LEU A 11 16.89 8.44 5.89
C LEU A 11 16.40 9.16 4.62
N GLU A 12 17.32 9.65 3.79
CA GLU A 12 17.05 10.17 2.43
C GLU A 12 16.65 9.06 1.43
N ALA A 13 16.95 7.80 1.75
CA ALA A 13 16.79 6.65 0.84
C ALA A 13 15.42 5.97 0.87
N ILE A 14 14.45 6.44 1.67
CA ILE A 14 13.10 5.87 1.58
C ILE A 14 12.36 6.53 0.42
N ARG A 15 12.55 5.95 -0.77
CA ARG A 15 11.92 6.40 -2.01
C ARG A 15 10.42 6.64 -1.76
N PRO A 16 9.88 7.86 -1.98
CA PRO A 16 8.47 8.18 -1.72
C PRO A 16 7.49 7.25 -2.42
N SER A 17 7.91 6.71 -3.57
CA SER A 17 7.17 5.71 -4.34
C SER A 17 6.86 4.44 -3.55
N LEU A 18 7.71 4.04 -2.59
CA LEU A 18 7.50 2.84 -1.78
C LEU A 18 6.40 3.02 -0.74
N TRP A 19 6.38 4.17 -0.07
CA TRP A 19 5.30 4.51 0.85
C TRP A 19 3.97 4.67 0.11
N ALA A 20 3.98 5.35 -1.03
CA ALA A 20 2.79 5.48 -1.88
C ALA A 20 2.29 4.11 -2.35
N ALA A 21 3.17 3.25 -2.87
CA ALA A 21 2.81 1.90 -3.30
C ALA A 21 2.29 1.05 -2.15
N THR A 22 2.93 1.09 -0.98
CA THR A 22 2.51 0.33 0.20
C THR A 22 1.14 0.80 0.70
N ALA A 23 0.89 2.11 0.71
CA ALA A 23 -0.42 2.67 1.06
C ALA A 23 -1.51 2.23 0.07
N LEU A 24 -1.22 2.29 -1.24
CA LEU A 24 -2.16 1.87 -2.29
C LEU A 24 -2.46 0.37 -2.24
N TRP A 25 -1.44 -0.47 -2.06
CA TRP A 25 -1.63 -1.92 -1.89
C TRP A 25 -2.38 -2.25 -0.62
N SER A 26 -2.11 -1.55 0.49
CA SER A 26 -2.86 -1.75 1.74
C SER A 26 -4.34 -1.41 1.57
N LEU A 27 -4.65 -0.29 0.89
CA LEU A 27 -6.02 0.10 0.56
C LEU A 27 -6.71 -0.94 -0.33
N GLY A 28 -6.01 -1.41 -1.37
CA GLY A 28 -6.49 -2.46 -2.27
C GLY A 28 -6.77 -3.77 -1.55
N LEU A 29 -5.91 -4.17 -0.61
CA LEU A 29 -6.11 -5.35 0.22
C LEU A 29 -7.27 -5.16 1.21
N MET A 30 -7.41 -4.00 1.83
CA MET A 30 -8.56 -3.70 2.70
C MET A 30 -9.89 -3.81 1.95
N TRP A 31 -9.96 -3.31 0.72
CA TRP A 31 -11.15 -3.43 -0.11
C TRP A 31 -11.39 -4.87 -0.58
N GLY A 32 -10.35 -5.54 -1.09
CA GLY A 32 -10.46 -6.92 -1.58
C GLY A 32 -10.79 -7.92 -0.47
N LEU A 33 -10.27 -7.71 0.74
CA LEU A 33 -10.49 -8.55 1.92
C LEU A 33 -11.39 -7.86 2.96
N SER A 34 -12.37 -7.06 2.49
CA SER A 34 -13.38 -6.42 3.35
C SER A 34 -14.01 -7.36 4.41
N PRO A 35 -14.43 -8.61 4.09
CA PRO A 35 -14.99 -9.50 5.11
C PRO A 35 -13.96 -9.93 6.16
N LEU A 36 -12.66 -10.01 5.80
CA LEU A 36 -11.60 -10.32 6.76
C LEU A 36 -11.30 -9.12 7.66
N HIS A 37 -11.24 -7.91 7.09
CA HIS A 37 -11.02 -6.69 7.85
C HIS A 37 -12.08 -6.52 8.95
N ARG A 38 -13.35 -6.76 8.64
CA ARG A 38 -14.44 -6.74 9.64
C ARG A 38 -14.25 -7.78 10.74
N ARG A 39 -13.88 -9.02 10.39
CA ARG A 39 -13.61 -10.08 11.38
C ARG A 39 -12.44 -9.74 12.29
N LEU A 40 -11.39 -9.13 11.75
CA LEU A 40 -10.24 -8.66 12.53
C LEU A 40 -10.69 -7.55 13.49
N GLN A 41 -11.46 -6.58 13.01
CA GLN A 41 -11.97 -5.50 13.84
C GLN A 41 -12.83 -6.03 14.99
N GLU A 42 -13.82 -6.89 14.71
CA GLU A 42 -14.67 -7.51 15.74
C GLU A 42 -13.86 -8.36 16.73
N GLY A 43 -12.80 -9.03 16.26
CA GLY A 43 -11.89 -9.80 17.10
C GLY A 43 -11.10 -8.91 18.06
N TRP A 44 -10.58 -7.80 17.55
CA TRP A 44 -9.85 -6.81 18.34
C TRP A 44 -10.75 -6.06 19.31
N GLU A 45 -11.96 -5.68 18.91
CA GLU A 45 -12.95 -5.05 19.81
C GLU A 45 -13.27 -5.95 21.01
N LYS A 46 -13.41 -7.27 20.79
CA LYS A 46 -13.64 -8.23 21.89
C LYS A 46 -12.45 -8.33 22.85
N GLN A 47 -11.22 -8.24 22.34
CA GLN A 47 -10.02 -8.31 23.15
C GLN A 47 -9.72 -6.98 23.86
N LEU A 48 -10.04 -5.86 23.22
CA LEU A 48 -9.82 -4.49 23.70
C LEU A 48 -11.09 -3.94 24.36
N ALA A 49 -11.64 -4.68 25.34
CA ALA A 49 -12.83 -4.24 26.08
C ALA A 49 -12.62 -2.91 26.86
N TRP A 50 -11.37 -2.45 26.98
CA TRP A 50 -10.99 -1.20 27.63
C TRP A 50 -10.97 0.02 26.68
N ASP A 51 -11.19 -0.16 25.38
CA ASP A 51 -11.34 0.93 24.41
C ASP A 51 -12.81 1.07 23.96
N PRO A 52 -13.61 1.91 24.62
CA PRO A 52 -15.02 2.10 24.28
C PRO A 52 -15.22 2.80 22.92
N SER A 53 -14.19 3.45 22.37
CA SER A 53 -14.25 4.16 21.09
C SER A 53 -13.98 3.27 19.88
N GLY A 54 -13.37 2.09 20.09
CA GLY A 54 -12.95 1.18 19.02
C GLY A 54 -11.79 1.71 18.16
N ALA A 55 -11.20 2.86 18.51
CA ALA A 55 -10.16 3.50 17.72
C ALA A 55 -8.89 2.62 17.63
N LEU A 56 -8.49 1.99 18.73
CA LEU A 56 -7.35 1.07 18.75
C LEU A 56 -7.63 -0.21 17.98
N ALA A 57 -8.84 -0.75 18.07
CA ALA A 57 -9.24 -1.93 17.31
C ALA A 57 -9.17 -1.66 15.80
N SER A 58 -9.64 -0.49 15.36
CA SER A 58 -9.54 -0.07 13.96
C SER A 58 -8.08 0.08 13.52
N LEU A 59 -7.23 0.80 14.28
CA LEU A 59 -5.82 0.98 13.93
C LEU A 59 -5.06 -0.35 13.86
N LEU A 60 -5.31 -1.24 14.82
CA LEU A 60 -4.63 -2.51 14.91
C LEU A 60 -5.05 -3.47 13.79
N SER A 61 -6.29 -3.36 13.32
CA SER A 61 -6.77 -4.12 12.16
C SER A 61 -6.09 -3.73 10.84
N VAL A 62 -5.58 -2.50 10.72
CA VAL A 62 -4.90 -2.00 9.51
C VAL A 62 -3.46 -2.53 9.41
N LEU A 63 -2.79 -2.78 10.54
CA LEU A 63 -1.41 -3.27 10.58
C LEU A 63 -1.16 -4.55 9.75
N PRO A 64 -1.96 -5.63 9.84
CA PRO A 64 -1.72 -6.82 9.02
C PRO A 64 -1.82 -6.54 7.51
N PHE A 65 -2.68 -5.61 7.08
CA PHE A 65 -2.79 -5.22 5.67
C PHE A 65 -1.61 -4.36 5.23
N LEU A 66 -1.11 -3.47 6.08
CA LEU A 66 0.12 -2.71 5.82
C LEU A 66 1.34 -3.62 5.70
N LEU A 67 1.47 -4.61 6.58
CA LEU A 67 2.55 -5.59 6.51
C LEU A 67 2.46 -6.43 5.22
N ALA A 68 1.28 -6.93 4.89
CA ALA A 68 1.06 -7.67 3.65
C ALA A 68 1.39 -6.81 2.42
N ALA A 69 0.96 -5.54 2.41
CA ALA A 69 1.27 -4.59 1.33
C ALA A 69 2.78 -4.35 1.21
N ALA A 70 3.49 -4.15 2.33
CA ALA A 70 4.93 -3.97 2.33
C ALA A 70 5.66 -5.21 1.78
N VAL A 71 5.19 -6.42 2.11
CA VAL A 71 5.71 -7.67 1.55
C VAL A 71 5.50 -7.73 0.04
N VAL A 72 4.31 -7.38 -0.45
CA VAL A 72 4.03 -7.35 -1.90
C VAL A 72 4.94 -6.34 -2.61
N VAL A 73 5.15 -5.17 -2.04
CA VAL A 73 6.06 -4.15 -2.59
C VAL A 73 7.50 -4.64 -2.59
N ALA A 74 7.96 -5.27 -1.49
CA ALA A 74 9.30 -5.83 -1.41
C ALA A 74 9.51 -6.95 -2.45
N LEU A 75 8.53 -7.84 -2.63
CA LEU A 75 8.57 -8.87 -3.67
C LEU A 75 8.60 -8.27 -5.07
N THR A 76 7.91 -7.14 -5.28
CA THR A 76 7.90 -6.42 -6.55
C THR A 76 9.26 -5.79 -6.83
N GLU A 77 9.91 -5.18 -5.84
CA GLU A 77 11.28 -4.67 -5.99
C GLU A 77 12.29 -5.80 -6.23
N LEU A 78 12.13 -6.94 -5.56
CA LEU A 78 12.98 -8.12 -5.79
C LEU A 78 12.79 -8.70 -7.19
N SER A 79 11.56 -8.69 -7.71
CA SER A 79 11.23 -9.33 -8.99
C SER A 79 11.47 -8.41 -10.19
N LEU A 80 11.05 -7.14 -10.10
CA LEU A 80 11.07 -6.17 -11.22
C LEU A 80 12.16 -5.09 -11.07
N GLY A 81 12.87 -5.02 -9.94
CA GLY A 81 13.89 -4.01 -9.68
C GLY A 81 13.30 -2.63 -9.33
N ASN A 82 14.16 -1.63 -9.16
CA ASN A 82 13.77 -0.32 -8.60
C ASN A 82 12.85 0.54 -9.50
N SER A 83 12.77 0.30 -10.81
CA SER A 83 12.04 1.15 -11.76
C SER A 83 10.61 0.70 -12.07
N TRP A 84 10.10 -0.34 -11.40
CA TRP A 84 8.79 -0.94 -11.66
C TRP A 84 7.61 0.07 -11.62
N ALA A 85 7.67 1.06 -10.74
CA ALA A 85 6.65 2.10 -10.61
C ALA A 85 6.50 2.95 -11.90
N VAL A 86 7.60 3.18 -12.63
CA VAL A 86 7.58 3.94 -13.89
C VAL A 86 6.80 3.17 -14.95
N SER A 87 7.04 1.86 -15.06
CA SER A 87 6.32 0.98 -15.99
C SER A 87 4.82 0.96 -15.70
N TRP A 88 4.43 0.84 -14.44
CA TRP A 88 3.02 0.89 -14.03
C TRP A 88 2.37 2.25 -14.33
N GLY A 89 3.10 3.35 -14.14
CA GLY A 89 2.63 4.69 -14.51
C GLY A 89 2.37 4.82 -16.01
N LEU A 90 3.26 4.29 -16.85
CA LEU A 90 3.06 4.28 -18.30
C LEU A 90 1.84 3.43 -18.71
N ILE A 91 1.67 2.25 -18.13
CA ILE A 91 0.50 1.39 -18.37
C ILE A 91 -0.79 2.12 -18.00
N ALA A 92 -0.81 2.81 -16.84
CA ALA A 92 -1.97 3.59 -16.40
C ALA A 92 -2.29 4.75 -17.35
N CYS A 93 -1.27 5.48 -17.83
CA CYS A 93 -1.44 6.57 -18.80
C CYS A 93 -2.01 6.05 -20.13
N VAL A 94 -1.45 4.96 -20.67
CA VAL A 94 -1.94 4.34 -21.91
C VAL A 94 -3.37 3.82 -21.73
N GLY A 95 -3.65 3.12 -20.65
CA GLY A 95 -4.99 2.61 -20.33
C GLY A 95 -6.02 3.72 -20.18
N GLY A 96 -5.69 4.80 -19.46
CA GLY A 96 -6.55 5.98 -19.34
C GLY A 96 -6.78 6.68 -20.69
N GLY A 97 -5.75 6.79 -21.53
CA GLY A 97 -5.88 7.31 -22.89
C GLY A 97 -6.82 6.49 -23.75
N LEU A 98 -6.67 5.15 -23.75
CA LEU A 98 -7.54 4.23 -24.47
C LEU A 98 -8.99 4.28 -23.97
N TYR A 99 -9.19 4.36 -22.65
CA TYR A 99 -10.53 4.51 -22.06
C TYR A 99 -11.22 5.79 -22.54
N GLU A 100 -10.50 6.92 -22.52
CA GLU A 100 -11.04 8.21 -22.99
C GLU A 100 -11.38 8.19 -24.48
N LEU A 101 -10.53 7.57 -25.31
CA LEU A 101 -10.81 7.36 -26.73
C LEU A 101 -12.07 6.52 -26.94
N GLY A 102 -12.15 5.35 -26.30
CA GLY A 102 -13.30 4.46 -26.41
C GLY A 102 -14.60 5.07 -25.86
N ARG A 103 -14.53 5.83 -24.77
CA ARG A 103 -15.67 6.57 -24.22
C ARG A 103 -16.21 7.62 -25.20
N ARG A 104 -15.32 8.31 -25.91
CA ARG A 104 -15.70 9.33 -26.92
C ARG A 104 -16.25 8.70 -28.18
N ASP A 105 -15.71 7.55 -28.57
CA ASP A 105 -16.14 6.80 -29.75
C ASP A 105 -17.51 6.15 -29.52
N ASN A 106 -17.78 5.61 -28.32
CA ASN A 106 -19.09 5.08 -27.92
C ASN A 106 -20.18 6.17 -27.79
N ALA A 107 -19.77 7.41 -27.51
CA ALA A 107 -20.68 8.55 -27.40
C ALA A 107 -21.06 9.19 -28.75
N ARG A 108 -20.55 8.68 -29.87
CA ARG A 108 -20.92 9.10 -31.24
C ARG A 108 -21.77 8.04 -31.93
#